data_AF-A0A917DPG9-F1
#
_entry.id   AF-A0A917DPG9-F1
#
_cell.length_a   1.000
_cell.length_b   1.000
_cell.length_c   1.000
_cell.angle_alpha   90.00
_cell.angle_beta   90.00
_cell.angle_gamma   90.00
#
_symmetry.space_group_name_H-M   'P 1'
#
loop_
_entity.id
_entity.type
_entity.pdbx_description
1 polymer ?
#
loop_
_entity_poly.entity_id
_entity_poly.type
_entity_poly.pdbx_seq_one_letter_code
_entity_poly.pdbx_strand_id
1 'polypeptide(L)'
;MFQRNYMNPGKSGPAQVSPAQVSPAQVTPAHVHFISSVDPFVVEALCRLVGCCVVLETTRGCIEGTILDVKPDHVLLQLNHRQVCVRIAEIVWIMPV
;
A
#
# COMPACT_ATOMS: atom_id res chain seq x y z
N MET A 1 -73.74 51.65 9.20
CA MET A 1 -72.70 50.77 9.76
C MET A 1 -72.23 49.88 8.62
N PHE A 2 -71.09 50.21 8.01
CA PHE A 2 -70.54 49.54 6.83
C PHE A 2 -69.32 48.73 7.24
N GLN A 3 -69.27 47.44 6.95
CA GLN A 3 -68.10 46.80 6.33
C GLN A 3 -68.45 45.35 5.94
N ARG A 4 -68.49 45.09 4.63
CA ARG A 4 -68.15 43.77 4.07
C ARG A 4 -66.66 43.53 4.36
N ASN A 5 -66.24 42.27 4.51
CA ASN A 5 -65.07 41.74 3.80
C ASN A 5 -64.90 40.21 3.98
N TYR A 6 -65.14 39.51 2.87
CA TYR A 6 -64.42 38.38 2.27
C TYR A 6 -64.02 37.14 3.10
N MET A 7 -64.69 36.02 2.77
CA MET A 7 -64.14 34.67 2.95
C MET A 7 -62.85 34.51 2.14
N ASN A 8 -61.82 33.94 2.76
CA ASN A 8 -60.58 33.54 2.10
C ASN A 8 -60.67 32.03 1.80
N PRO A 9 -60.78 31.58 0.54
CA PRO A 9 -60.70 30.16 0.26
C PRO A 9 -59.24 29.73 0.45
N GLY A 10 -59.01 28.88 1.45
CA GLY A 10 -57.70 28.29 1.72
C GLY A 10 -57.11 27.70 0.44
N LYS A 11 -56.01 28.29 -0.02
CA LYS A 11 -55.25 27.83 -1.17
C LYS A 11 -54.66 26.45 -0.87
N SER A 12 -55.16 25.40 -1.50
CA SER A 12 -54.49 24.09 -1.57
C SER A 12 -53.36 24.17 -2.60
N GLY A 13 -52.15 24.49 -2.15
CA GLY A 13 -50.93 24.34 -2.95
C GLY A 13 -50.49 22.86 -2.99
N PRO A 14 -49.84 22.38 -4.05
CA PRO A 14 -49.34 21.02 -4.10
C PRO A 14 -48.25 20.84 -3.03
N ALA A 15 -48.36 19.78 -2.22
CA ALA A 15 -47.32 19.38 -1.29
C ALA A 15 -46.05 19.02 -2.10
N GLN A 16 -44.97 19.79 -1.92
CA GLN A 16 -43.67 19.41 -2.46
C GLN A 16 -43.13 18.21 -1.69
N VAL A 17 -43.03 17.06 -2.34
CA VAL A 17 -42.30 15.90 -1.84
C VAL A 17 -40.82 16.07 -2.19
N SER A 18 -39.96 16.16 -1.17
CA SER A 18 -38.50 16.10 -1.37
C SER A 18 -38.11 14.66 -1.75
N PRO A 19 -37.27 14.45 -2.78
CA PRO A 19 -36.68 13.14 -3.00
C PRO A 19 -35.69 12.86 -1.86
N ALA A 20 -35.93 11.79 -1.10
CA ALA A 20 -34.94 11.28 -0.18
C ALA A 20 -33.68 10.90 -0.98
N GLN A 21 -32.56 11.60 -0.74
CA GLN A 21 -31.26 11.22 -1.29
C GLN A 21 -30.87 9.85 -0.73
N VAL A 22 -30.88 8.83 -1.58
CA VAL A 22 -30.28 7.53 -1.26
C VAL A 22 -28.76 7.68 -1.41
N SER A 23 -28.03 7.68 -0.29
CA SER A 23 -26.56 7.63 -0.34
C SER A 23 -26.11 6.27 -0.86
N PRO A 24 -25.18 6.20 -1.84
CA PRO A 24 -24.56 4.94 -2.20
C PRO A 24 -23.76 4.41 -1.01
N ALA A 25 -23.94 3.13 -0.69
CA ALA A 25 -23.15 2.46 0.33
C ALA A 25 -21.65 2.61 0.01
N GLN A 26 -20.89 3.21 0.92
CA GLN A 26 -19.44 3.32 0.78
C GLN A 26 -18.83 1.92 0.82
N VAL A 27 -18.43 1.41 -0.33
CA VAL A 27 -17.54 0.25 -0.43
C VAL A 27 -16.17 0.68 0.11
N THR A 28 -15.89 0.29 1.35
CA THR A 28 -14.56 0.44 1.95
C THR A 28 -13.62 -0.53 1.24
N PRO A 29 -12.47 -0.08 0.70
CA PRO A 29 -11.48 -0.99 0.14
C PRO A 29 -11.05 -1.98 1.22
N ALA A 30 -11.08 -3.28 0.90
CA ALA A 30 -10.55 -4.29 1.80
C ALA A 30 -9.09 -3.98 2.11
N HIS A 31 -8.74 -3.91 3.39
CA HIS A 31 -7.38 -3.64 3.82
C HIS A 31 -6.51 -4.86 3.51
N VAL A 32 -5.57 -4.70 2.57
CA VAL A 32 -4.65 -5.76 2.15
C VAL A 32 -3.56 -5.90 3.21
N HIS A 33 -3.57 -7.00 3.97
CA HIS A 33 -2.46 -7.36 4.85
C HIS A 33 -1.40 -8.12 4.05
N PHE A 34 -0.18 -7.58 4.01
CA PHE A 34 0.98 -8.31 3.51
C PHE A 34 1.60 -9.11 4.66
N ILE A 35 1.43 -10.44 4.63
CA ILE A 35 2.07 -11.34 5.60
C ILE A 35 3.35 -11.86 4.94
N SER A 36 4.50 -11.39 5.41
CA SER A 36 5.80 -11.91 5.03
C SER A 36 6.53 -12.42 6.27
N SER A 37 7.20 -13.56 6.14
CA SER A 37 8.12 -14.06 7.16
C SER A 37 9.43 -13.27 7.20
N VAL A 38 9.61 -12.33 6.27
CA VAL A 38 10.79 -11.47 6.16
C VAL A 38 10.46 -10.07 6.68
N ASP A 39 11.34 -9.55 7.53
CA ASP A 39 11.23 -8.20 8.09
C ASP A 39 11.32 -7.13 6.96
N PRO A 40 10.28 -6.29 6.77
CA PRO A 40 10.28 -5.22 5.77
C PRO A 40 11.47 -4.25 5.88
N PHE A 41 11.99 -4.02 7.09
CA PHE A 41 13.14 -3.13 7.29
C PHE A 41 14.43 -3.69 6.68
N VAL A 42 14.58 -5.03 6.61
CA VAL A 42 15.73 -5.68 5.95
C VAL A 42 15.66 -5.48 4.43
N VAL A 43 14.46 -5.63 3.86
CA VAL A 43 14.22 -5.36 2.43
C VAL A 43 14.54 -3.90 2.11
N GLU A 44 14.05 -2.97 2.92
CA GLU A 44 14.32 -1.54 2.74
C GLU A 44 15.82 -1.21 2.85
N ALA A 45 16.52 -1.82 3.81
CA ALA A 45 17.97 -1.66 3.96
C ALA A 45 18.73 -2.17 2.74
N LEU A 46 18.38 -3.35 2.21
CA LEU A 46 18.96 -3.91 1.00
C LEU A 46 18.67 -3.01 -0.22
N CYS A 47 17.45 -2.47 -0.34
CA CYS A 47 17.08 -1.54 -1.42
C CYS A 47 17.99 -0.30 -1.46
N ARG A 48 18.41 0.20 -0.28
CA ARG A 48 19.34 1.35 -0.19
C ARG A 48 20.76 1.02 -0.65
N LEU A 49 21.10 -0.26 -0.77
CA LEU A 49 22.40 -0.76 -1.18
C LEU A 49 22.43 -1.24 -2.65
N VAL A 50 21.34 -1.03 -3.41
CA VAL A 50 21.31 -1.35 -4.85
C VAL A 50 22.39 -0.55 -5.58
N GLY A 51 23.22 -1.25 -6.36
CA GLY A 51 24.39 -0.72 -7.06
C GLY A 51 25.69 -0.74 -6.24
N CYS A 52 25.64 -1.06 -4.94
CA CYS A 52 26.82 -1.19 -4.09
C CYS A 52 27.33 -2.63 -4.06
N CYS A 53 28.64 -2.78 -3.87
CA CYS A 53 29.23 -4.06 -3.46
C CYS A 53 28.91 -4.33 -1.99
N VAL A 54 28.49 -5.55 -1.69
CA VAL A 54 28.17 -6.01 -0.35
C VAL A 54 28.75 -7.38 -0.11
N VAL A 55 29.02 -7.68 1.15
CA VAL A 55 29.24 -9.04 1.64
C VAL A 55 27.98 -9.47 2.39
N LEU A 56 27.37 -10.55 1.92
CA LEU A 56 26.25 -11.21 2.59
C LEU A 56 26.75 -12.50 3.25
N GLU A 57 26.58 -12.62 4.55
CA GLU A 57 26.67 -13.93 5.20
C GLU A 57 25.32 -14.61 5.11
N THR A 58 25.33 -15.79 4.51
CA THR A 58 24.18 -16.67 4.52
C THR A 58 24.39 -17.81 5.51
N THR A 59 23.34 -18.55 5.82
CA THR A 59 23.45 -19.81 6.59
C THR A 59 24.39 -20.86 5.97
N ARG A 60 24.84 -20.65 4.72
CA ARG A 60 25.73 -21.52 3.95
C ARG A 60 27.12 -20.89 3.69
N GLY A 61 27.40 -19.71 4.23
CA GLY A 61 28.66 -18.99 4.08
C GLY A 61 28.52 -17.61 3.41
N CYS A 62 29.66 -16.96 3.18
CA CYS A 62 29.74 -15.60 2.62
C CYS A 62 29.62 -15.56 1.10
N ILE A 63 28.92 -14.53 0.62
CA ILE A 63 28.77 -14.19 -0.79
C ILE A 63 29.11 -12.71 -0.94
N GLU A 64 30.09 -12.40 -1.79
CA GLU A 64 30.46 -11.01 -2.13
C GLU A 64 29.99 -10.70 -3.55
N GLY A 65 29.34 -9.55 -3.74
CA GLY A 65 28.89 -9.11 -5.05
C GLY A 65 28.15 -7.79 -5.02
N THR A 66 27.79 -7.30 -6.21
CA THR A 66 27.01 -6.06 -6.35
C THR A 66 25.52 -6.36 -6.32
N ILE A 67 24.75 -5.63 -5.51
CA ILE A 67 23.29 -5.75 -5.52
C ILE A 67 22.75 -5.12 -6.82
N LEU A 68 22.03 -5.89 -7.62
CA LEU A 68 21.37 -5.39 -8.82
C LEU A 68 19.92 -5.01 -8.58
N ASP A 69 19.20 -5.80 -7.79
CA ASP A 69 17.78 -5.61 -7.49
C ASP A 69 17.40 -6.32 -6.20
N VAL A 70 16.32 -5.89 -5.56
CA VAL A 70 15.82 -6.46 -4.31
C VAL A 70 14.32 -6.72 -4.45
N LYS A 71 13.92 -7.96 -4.22
CA LYS A 71 12.53 -8.40 -4.13
C LYS A 71 12.15 -8.66 -2.67
N PRO A 72 10.86 -8.79 -2.34
CA PRO A 72 10.43 -9.01 -0.96
C PRO A 72 11.02 -10.28 -0.30
N ASP A 73 11.34 -11.29 -1.08
CA ASP A 73 11.83 -12.59 -0.59
C ASP A 73 13.29 -12.90 -0.97
N HIS A 74 13.87 -12.18 -1.94
CA HIS A 74 15.23 -12.44 -2.42
C HIS A 74 15.95 -11.17 -2.90
N VAL A 75 17.28 -11.20 -2.88
CA VAL A 75 18.17 -10.19 -3.46
C VAL A 75 18.91 -10.75 -4.66
N LEU A 76 19.02 -9.96 -5.73
CA LEU A 76 19.81 -10.28 -6.91
C LEU A 76 21.23 -9.74 -6.74
N LEU A 77 22.21 -10.63 -6.75
CA LEU A 77 23.63 -10.28 -6.70
C LEU A 77 24.33 -10.58 -8.03
N GLN A 78 25.22 -9.69 -8.44
CA GLN A 78 26.16 -9.90 -9.54
C GLN A 78 27.52 -10.33 -8.99
N LEU A 79 28.00 -11.51 -9.42
CA LEU A 79 29.32 -12.06 -9.09
C LEU A 79 30.06 -12.43 -10.36
N ASN A 80 31.27 -11.91 -10.61
CA ASN A 80 32.18 -12.39 -11.67
C ASN A 80 31.46 -12.76 -13.00
N HIS A 81 30.56 -11.88 -13.46
CA HIS A 81 29.72 -12.03 -14.67
C HIS A 81 28.52 -13.00 -14.62
N ARG A 82 28.17 -13.56 -13.46
CA ARG A 82 26.94 -14.33 -13.21
C ARG A 82 26.03 -13.62 -12.22
N GLN A 83 24.73 -13.88 -12.33
CA GLN A 83 23.73 -13.40 -11.37
C GLN A 83 23.27 -14.55 -10.50
N VAL A 84 23.06 -14.29 -9.22
CA VAL A 84 22.50 -15.23 -8.26
C VAL A 84 21.38 -14.55 -7.47
N CYS A 85 20.35 -15.33 -7.15
CA CYS A 85 19.28 -14.90 -6.25
C CYS A 85 19.55 -15.50 -4.87
N VAL A 86 19.67 -14.66 -3.84
CA VAL A 86 19.83 -15.09 -2.45
C VAL A 86 18.53 -14.81 -1.71
N ARG A 87 17.97 -15.82 -1.04
CA ARG A 87 16.76 -15.66 -0.24
C ARG A 87 17.06 -14.78 0.98
N ILE A 88 16.27 -13.75 1.22
CA ILE A 88 16.49 -12.81 2.33
C ILE A 88 16.38 -13.53 3.68
N ALA A 89 15.50 -14.51 3.80
CA ALA A 89 15.34 -15.32 5.00
C ALA A 89 16.58 -16.16 5.38
N GLU A 90 17.55 -16.33 4.47
CA GLU A 90 18.79 -17.09 4.73
C GLU A 90 19.98 -16.17 5.02
N ILE A 91 19.79 -14.84 4.97
CA ILE A 91 20.82 -13.85 5.27
C ILE A 91 20.93 -13.68 6.78
N VAL A 92 22.15 -13.83 7.29
CA VAL A 92 22.49 -13.67 8.71
C VAL A 92 22.94 -12.23 8.99
N TRP A 93 23.79 -11.65 8.14
CA TRP A 93 24.20 -10.25 8.21
C TRP A 93 24.60 -9.69 6.83
N ILE A 94 24.62 -8.36 6.74
CA ILE A 94 24.92 -7.59 5.52
C ILE A 94 26.03 -6.60 5.86
N MET A 95 27.11 -6.57 5.09
CA MET A 95 28.19 -5.58 5.19
C MET A 95 28.35 -4.85 3.86
N PRO A 96 28.10 -3.52 3.80
CA PRO A 96 28.48 -2.70 2.65
C PRO A 96 30.00 -2.56 2.56
N VAL A 97 30.55 -2.62 1.34
CA VAL A 97 31.99 -2.46 1.05
C VAL A 97 32.27 -1.09 0.45
#